data_AF-A0AAP4RA10-F1
#
_entry.id   AF-A0AAP4RA10-F1
#
_cell.length_a   1.000
_cell.length_b   1.000
_cell.length_c   1.000
_cell.angle_alpha   90.00
_cell.angle_beta   90.00
_cell.angle_gamma   90.00
#
_symmetry.space_group_name_H-M   'P 1'
#
loop_
_entity.id
_entity.type
_entity.pdbx_description
1 polymer ?
#
loop_
_entity_poly.entity_id
_entity_poly.type
_entity_poly.pdbx_seq_one_letter_code
_entity_poly.pdbx_strand_id
1 'polypeptide(L)'
;MGFRAYVGFWFHCSPNPAIEQAGADTSERRNDDYDMKGDVAIAPTAVWDDGRFTYFQYDTSRRVPEIYEIQADGTEAAPKRHVDGDTIVIEGMATGFVLRLGKTVMAVRNNAYSPDGSFNRTGTTVPGWVRITKDGNHG
;
A
#
# COMPACT_ATOMS: atom_id res chain seq x y z
N MET A 1 22.48 26.37 -10.89
CA MET A 1 23.09 25.15 -10.31
C MET A 1 22.76 25.09 -8.82
N GLY A 2 22.26 23.95 -8.33
CA GLY A 2 22.05 23.76 -6.89
C GLY A 2 21.07 22.62 -6.57
N PHE A 3 21.35 21.41 -7.05
CA PHE A 3 20.70 20.20 -6.55
C PHE A 3 21.11 20.01 -5.08
N ARG A 4 20.17 20.16 -4.15
CA ARG A 4 20.37 19.75 -2.76
C ARG A 4 20.06 18.27 -2.65
N ALA A 5 21.11 17.46 -2.58
CA ALA A 5 21.04 16.08 -2.14
C ALA A 5 20.57 16.05 -0.68
N TYR A 6 19.46 15.38 -0.39
CA TYR A 6 19.12 14.98 0.97
C TYR A 6 19.56 13.53 1.17
N VAL A 7 20.64 13.40 1.92
CA VAL A 7 21.25 12.14 2.32
C VAL A 7 20.46 11.55 3.48
N GLY A 8 19.95 10.32 3.27
CA GLY A 8 19.81 9.27 4.27
C GLY A 8 19.12 9.59 5.60
N PHE A 9 17.78 9.55 5.62
CA PHE A 9 17.04 9.15 6.82
C PHE A 9 15.77 8.43 6.38
N TRP A 10 15.54 7.21 6.90
CA TRP A 10 14.26 6.54 6.75
C TRP A 10 13.35 7.09 7.85
N PHE A 11 12.19 7.63 7.48
CA PHE A 11 11.17 7.99 8.45
C PHE A 11 10.29 6.77 8.66
N HIS A 12 10.22 6.29 9.90
CA HIS A 12 9.27 5.26 10.30
C HIS A 12 7.88 5.89 10.44
N CYS A 13 6.89 5.34 9.75
CA CYS A 13 5.51 5.78 9.87
C CYS A 13 4.91 5.27 11.19
N SER A 14 4.78 6.14 12.21
CA SER A 14 4.05 5.78 13.43
C SER A 14 2.55 6.08 13.29
N PRO A 15 1.65 5.27 13.88
CA PRO A 15 0.21 5.49 13.81
C PRO A 15 -0.19 6.82 14.49
N ASN A 16 -1.12 7.55 13.87
CA ASN A 16 -1.70 8.78 14.42
C ASN A 16 -2.74 8.42 15.51
N PRO A 17 -2.57 8.84 16.79
CA PRO A 17 -3.42 8.39 17.89
C PRO A 17 -4.82 9.04 17.95
N ALA A 18 -5.32 9.65 16.86
CA ALA A 18 -6.50 10.51 16.89
C ALA A 18 -7.83 9.87 16.41
N ILE A 19 -7.87 8.60 15.98
CA ILE A 19 -9.13 7.96 15.56
C ILE A 19 -9.18 6.50 16.05
N GLU A 20 -9.58 6.32 17.31
CA GLU A 20 -10.00 5.03 17.86
C GLU A 20 -11.49 5.14 18.20
N GLN A 21 -12.37 4.85 17.23
CA GLN A 21 -13.73 4.29 17.42
C GLN A 21 -14.56 4.30 16.13
N ALA A 22 -14.64 3.15 15.45
CA ALA A 22 -15.88 2.62 14.86
C ALA A 22 -15.64 1.22 14.25
N GLY A 23 -16.35 0.21 14.76
CA GLY A 23 -16.59 -1.07 14.06
C GLY A 23 -15.72 -2.25 14.51
N ALA A 24 -16.20 -3.00 15.49
CA ALA A 24 -15.68 -4.33 15.82
C ALA A 24 -16.10 -5.33 14.72
N ASP A 25 -15.13 -5.85 13.95
CA ASP A 25 -14.91 -7.27 13.62
C ASP A 25 -14.03 -7.44 12.36
N THR A 26 -12.77 -6.99 12.40
CA THR A 26 -11.64 -7.49 11.56
C THR A 26 -10.32 -7.01 12.17
N SER A 27 -9.86 -7.59 13.28
CA SER A 27 -8.45 -7.45 13.70
C SER A 27 -7.52 -8.33 12.83
N GLU A 28 -7.82 -8.48 11.54
CA GLU A 28 -6.98 -9.24 10.61
C GLU A 28 -5.80 -8.37 10.20
N ARG A 29 -4.65 -8.57 10.87
CA ARG A 29 -3.29 -8.26 10.42
C ARG A 29 -3.11 -6.89 9.72
N ARG A 30 -3.35 -5.79 10.45
CA ARG A 30 -2.86 -4.47 10.04
C ARG A 30 -1.33 -4.41 10.16
N ASN A 31 -0.65 -3.98 9.10
CA ASN A 31 0.79 -3.73 9.05
C ASN A 31 1.06 -2.26 8.78
N ASP A 32 1.79 -1.61 9.69
CA ASP A 32 2.20 -0.21 9.61
C ASP A 32 3.70 -0.04 9.38
N ASP A 33 4.45 -1.14 9.24
CA ASP A 33 5.90 -1.11 9.15
C ASP A 33 6.37 -0.69 7.76
N TYR A 34 6.21 0.61 7.50
CA TYR A 34 6.58 1.28 6.27
C TYR A 34 7.61 2.36 6.53
N ASP A 35 8.71 2.30 5.77
CA ASP A 35 9.73 3.34 5.77
C ASP A 35 9.62 4.20 4.50
N MET A 36 9.88 5.49 4.64
CA MET A 36 9.85 6.44 3.53
C MET A 36 11.21 7.13 3.34
N LYS A 37 11.59 7.37 2.08
CA LYS A 37 12.80 8.11 1.71
C LYS A 37 12.56 8.97 0.47
N GLY A 38 12.80 10.27 0.58
CA GLY A 38 12.69 11.20 -0.54
C GLY A 38 12.24 12.58 -0.08
N ASP A 39 11.55 13.29 -0.97
CA ASP A 39 11.06 14.63 -0.68
C ASP A 39 9.76 14.59 0.13
N VAL A 40 9.81 15.14 1.35
CA VAL A 40 8.68 15.17 2.29
C VAL A 40 7.50 16.02 1.81
N ALA A 41 7.67 16.85 0.78
CA ALA A 41 6.58 17.63 0.19
C ALA A 41 5.46 16.76 -0.38
N ILE A 42 5.76 15.50 -0.73
CA ILE A 42 4.79 14.52 -1.24
C ILE A 42 4.60 13.32 -0.29
N ALA A 43 5.09 13.42 0.94
CA ALA A 43 4.91 12.35 1.91
C ALA A 43 3.43 12.19 2.29
N PRO A 44 2.90 10.94 2.26
CA PRO A 44 1.63 10.64 2.91
C PRO A 44 1.73 10.89 4.42
N THR A 45 0.59 11.12 5.06
CA THR A 45 0.51 11.24 6.53
C THR A 45 0.58 9.89 7.22
N ALA A 46 0.08 8.84 6.56
CA ALA A 46 0.17 7.47 7.04
C ALA A 46 0.21 6.48 5.86
N VAL A 47 0.88 5.35 6.06
CA VAL A 47 0.87 4.20 5.15
C VAL A 47 0.69 2.93 5.97
N TRP A 48 -0.26 2.08 5.56
CA TRP A 48 -0.47 0.77 6.17
C TRP A 48 -1.03 -0.22 5.15
N ASP A 49 -1.02 -1.51 5.47
CA ASP A 49 -1.79 -2.53 4.76
C ASP A 49 -2.60 -3.39 5.73
N ASP A 50 -3.60 -4.10 5.20
CA ASP A 50 -4.44 -5.06 5.94
C ASP A 50 -4.16 -6.52 5.54
N GLY A 51 -2.99 -6.77 4.91
CA GLY A 51 -2.68 -8.07 4.31
C GLY A 51 -3.33 -8.30 2.93
N ARG A 52 -4.09 -7.34 2.40
CA ARG A 52 -4.69 -7.43 1.05
C ARG A 52 -4.51 -6.15 0.24
N PHE A 53 -4.75 -5.00 0.84
CA PHE A 53 -4.68 -3.67 0.23
C PHE A 53 -3.72 -2.78 0.99
N THR A 54 -3.02 -1.90 0.27
CA THR A 54 -2.17 -0.86 0.85
C THR A 54 -2.89 0.48 0.80
N TYR A 55 -2.85 1.20 1.91
CA TYR A 55 -3.54 2.47 2.13
C TYR A 55 -2.50 3.58 2.27
N PHE A 56 -2.69 4.66 1.51
CA PHE A 56 -1.87 5.87 1.57
C PHE A 56 -2.76 7.04 1.94
N GLN A 57 -2.68 7.50 3.19
CA GLN A 57 -3.46 8.63 3.66
C GLN A 57 -2.75 9.95 3.39
N TYR A 58 -3.52 10.94 2.93
CA TYR A 58 -3.09 12.32 2.70
C TYR A 58 -4.05 13.25 3.45
N ASP A 59 -4.04 13.19 4.79
CA ASP A 59 -4.78 14.11 5.65
C ASP A 59 -4.09 15.49 5.74
N THR A 60 -3.82 16.08 4.58
CA THR A 60 -3.21 17.40 4.43
C THR A 60 -3.68 18.05 3.15
N SER A 61 -3.53 19.37 3.03
CA SER A 61 -3.73 20.09 1.77
C SER A 61 -2.59 19.88 0.75
N ARG A 62 -1.78 18.83 0.89
CA ARG A 62 -0.67 18.53 -0.03
C ARG A 62 -1.22 17.98 -1.33
N ARG A 63 -0.46 18.20 -2.41
CA ARG A 63 -0.79 17.59 -3.70
C ARG A 63 -0.56 16.09 -3.63
N VAL A 64 -1.57 15.34 -4.06
CA VAL A 64 -1.53 13.89 -4.17
C VAL A 64 -0.60 13.49 -5.34
N PRO A 65 0.44 12.67 -5.11
CA PRO A 65 1.34 12.19 -6.15
C PRO A 65 0.75 11.00 -6.93
N GLU A 66 1.37 10.69 -8.06
CA GLU A 66 1.19 9.41 -8.74
C GLU A 66 1.92 8.30 -7.97
N ILE A 67 1.23 7.20 -7.68
CA ILE A 67 1.79 6.03 -6.98
C ILE A 67 2.06 4.91 -7.97
N TYR A 68 3.27 4.38 -7.94
CA TYR A 68 3.73 3.20 -8.67
C TYR A 68 4.15 2.11 -7.70
N GLU A 69 3.87 0.85 -8.02
CA GLU A 69 4.40 -0.31 -7.29
C GLU A 69 5.70 -0.80 -7.94
N ILE A 70 6.61 -1.30 -7.10
CA ILE A 70 7.83 -1.95 -7.56
C ILE A 70 7.55 -3.44 -7.76
N GLN A 71 7.66 -3.90 -9.01
CA GLN A 71 7.49 -5.30 -9.38
C GLN A 71 8.66 -6.16 -8.90
N ALA A 72 8.48 -7.48 -8.95
CA ALA A 72 9.52 -8.44 -8.58
C ALA A 72 10.81 -8.31 -9.43
N ASP A 73 10.70 -7.82 -10.66
CA ASP A 73 11.83 -7.55 -11.56
C ASP A 73 12.48 -6.16 -11.33
N GLY A 74 11.97 -5.40 -10.36
CA GLY A 74 12.42 -4.04 -10.03
C GLY A 74 11.86 -2.94 -10.92
N THR A 75 10.95 -3.26 -11.86
CA THR A 75 10.27 -2.26 -12.69
C THR A 75 9.14 -1.56 -11.94
N GLU A 76 8.79 -0.34 -12.38
CA GLU A 76 7.67 0.42 -11.84
C GLU A 76 6.41 0.17 -12.68
N ALA A 77 5.32 -0.22 -12.03
CA ALA A 77 4.01 -0.35 -12.67
C ALA A 77 2.97 0.52 -11.97
N ALA A 78 1.99 1.03 -12.72
CA ALA A 78 0.84 1.71 -12.13
C ALA A 78 -0.10 0.64 -11.54
N PRO A 79 -0.31 0.60 -10.22
CA PRO A 79 -1.21 -0.37 -9.62
C PRO A 79 -2.67 0.02 -9.88
N LYS A 80 -3.57 -0.95 -9.75
CA LYS A 80 -4.99 -0.65 -9.66
C LYS A 80 -5.26 0.06 -8.33
N ARG A 81 -5.93 1.20 -8.37
CA ARG A 81 -6.17 2.03 -7.18
C ARG A 81 -7.49 2.80 -7.28
N HIS A 82 -8.01 3.17 -6.13
CA HIS A 82 -9.11 4.13 -6.01
C HIS A 82 -8.86 5.09 -4.83
N VAL A 83 -9.64 6.16 -4.76
CA VAL A 83 -9.56 7.16 -3.68
C VAL A 83 -10.80 7.00 -2.83
N ASP A 84 -10.62 6.91 -1.52
CA ASP A 84 -11.66 6.93 -0.50
C ASP A 84 -11.35 8.03 0.52
N GLY A 85 -12.14 9.11 0.51
CA GLY A 85 -11.90 10.29 1.34
C GLY A 85 -10.51 10.91 1.10
N ASP A 86 -9.69 10.90 2.15
CA ASP A 86 -8.30 11.39 2.17
C ASP A 86 -7.28 10.28 1.87
N THR A 87 -7.73 9.08 1.54
CA THR A 87 -6.90 7.88 1.44
C THR A 87 -6.91 7.33 0.02
N ILE A 88 -5.73 7.06 -0.54
CA ILE A 88 -5.58 6.26 -1.76
C ILE A 88 -5.47 4.80 -1.35
N VAL A 89 -6.37 3.98 -1.87
CA VAL A 89 -6.40 2.54 -1.65
C VAL A 89 -5.81 1.85 -2.89
N ILE A 90 -4.72 1.13 -2.69
CA ILE A 90 -4.09 0.28 -3.69
C ILE A 90 -4.67 -1.12 -3.58
N GLU A 91 -5.17 -1.67 -4.69
CA GLU A 91 -5.68 -3.03 -4.76
C GLU A 91 -4.53 -4.05 -4.86
N GLY A 92 -3.80 -4.23 -3.76
CA GLY A 92 -2.71 -5.18 -3.64
C GLY A 92 -1.68 -4.73 -2.60
N MET A 93 -0.62 -5.53 -2.46
CA MET A 93 0.56 -5.21 -1.65
C MET A 93 1.81 -5.36 -2.51
N ALA A 94 2.84 -4.57 -2.21
CA ALA A 94 4.13 -4.64 -2.86
C ALA A 94 5.28 -4.52 -1.84
N THR A 95 6.47 -4.97 -2.24
CA THR A 95 7.71 -4.78 -1.45
C THR A 95 8.08 -3.30 -1.29
N GLY A 96 7.64 -2.47 -2.24
CA GLY A 96 7.77 -1.03 -2.17
C GLY A 96 6.98 -0.30 -3.26
N PHE A 97 6.93 1.01 -3.10
CA PHE A 97 6.22 1.93 -3.97
C PHE A 97 7.10 3.15 -4.27
N VAL A 98 6.83 3.79 -5.41
CA VAL A 98 7.44 5.05 -5.82
C VAL A 98 6.34 6.08 -6.05
N LEU A 99 6.43 7.20 -5.33
CA LEU A 99 5.54 8.34 -5.42
C LEU A 99 6.20 9.41 -6.28
N ARG A 100 5.49 9.92 -7.29
CA ARG A 100 6.00 10.91 -8.25
C ARG A 100 5.07 12.10 -8.38
N LEU A 101 5.62 13.31 -8.29
CA LEU A 101 4.91 14.54 -8.60
C LEU A 101 5.84 15.51 -9.34
N GLY A 102 5.70 15.62 -10.65
CA GLY A 102 6.62 16.40 -11.48
C GLY A 102 8.05 15.87 -11.36
N LYS A 103 8.95 16.66 -10.75
CA LYS A 103 10.36 16.28 -10.50
C LYS A 103 10.59 15.70 -9.11
N THR A 104 9.57 15.69 -8.26
CA THR A 104 9.64 15.23 -6.89
C THR A 104 9.39 13.72 -6.82
N VAL A 105 10.23 13.00 -6.08
CA VAL A 105 10.17 11.54 -5.94
C VAL A 105 10.31 11.14 -4.48
N MET A 106 9.53 10.15 -4.07
CA MET A 106 9.64 9.48 -2.78
C MET A 106 9.52 7.97 -2.97
N ALA A 107 10.42 7.23 -2.33
CA ALA A 107 10.33 5.78 -2.20
C ALA A 107 9.67 5.42 -0.88
N VAL A 108 8.80 4.42 -0.90
CA VAL A 108 8.12 3.84 0.26
C VAL A 108 8.42 2.34 0.27
N ARG A 109 8.88 1.80 1.39
CA ARG A 109 9.26 0.39 1.53
C ARG A 109 8.39 -0.27 2.58
N ASN A 110 7.81 -1.42 2.25
CA ASN A 110 7.14 -2.28 3.23
C ASN A 110 8.18 -3.19 3.90
N ASN A 111 8.49 -2.95 5.16
CA ASN A 111 9.51 -3.70 5.91
C ASN A 111 9.00 -5.06 6.40
N ALA A 112 7.69 -5.18 6.58
CA ALA A 112 7.03 -6.42 6.99
C ALA A 112 6.25 -7.06 5.82
N TYR A 113 6.75 -6.89 4.60
CA TYR A 113 6.11 -7.43 3.41
C TYR A 113 5.94 -8.94 3.52
N SER A 114 4.68 -9.38 3.52
CA SER A 114 4.30 -10.78 3.53
C SER A 114 3.38 -11.05 2.35
N PRO A 115 3.92 -11.55 1.21
CA PRO A 115 3.09 -11.87 0.03
C PRO A 115 2.07 -12.98 0.34
N ASP A 116 2.35 -13.77 1.38
CA ASP A 116 1.59 -14.96 1.78
C ASP A 116 0.51 -14.67 2.85
N GLY A 117 0.35 -13.41 3.29
CA GLY A 117 -0.59 -13.02 4.36
C GLY A 117 -1.93 -13.76 4.23
N SER A 118 -2.17 -14.74 5.12
CA SER A 118 -3.23 -15.77 5.02
C SER A 118 -3.72 -16.02 3.59
N PHE A 119 -2.91 -16.73 2.80
CA PHE A 119 -3.26 -17.32 1.50
C PHE A 119 -4.77 -17.63 1.38
N ASN A 120 -5.52 -16.77 0.69
CA ASN A 120 -6.81 -17.18 0.11
C ASN A 120 -6.53 -18.00 -1.15
N ARG A 121 -6.08 -19.24 -0.94
CA ARG A 121 -5.85 -20.27 -1.97
C ARG A 121 -7.18 -20.78 -2.58
N THR A 122 -8.10 -19.88 -2.88
CA THR A 122 -9.45 -20.19 -3.42
C THR A 122 -10.00 -19.13 -4.36
N GLY A 123 -9.33 -17.99 -4.58
CA GLY A 123 -9.76 -17.03 -5.61
C GLY A 123 -11.21 -16.57 -5.45
N THR A 124 -11.66 -16.24 -4.24
CA THR A 124 -12.99 -15.68 -3.98
C THR A 124 -12.94 -14.81 -2.71
N THR A 125 -13.51 -13.59 -2.77
CA THR A 125 -13.59 -12.62 -1.64
C THR A 125 -14.75 -12.95 -0.69
N VAL A 126 -15.01 -14.23 -0.39
CA VAL A 126 -16.11 -14.60 0.51
C VAL A 126 -15.65 -15.73 1.43
N PRO A 127 -15.66 -15.53 2.76
CA PRO A 127 -15.40 -16.61 3.71
C PRO A 127 -16.45 -17.72 3.53
N GLY A 128 -16.01 -18.96 3.33
CA GLY A 128 -16.87 -20.15 3.39
C GLY A 128 -17.32 -20.79 2.07
N TRP A 129 -16.84 -20.36 0.89
CA TRP A 129 -17.17 -21.03 -0.37
C TRP A 129 -15.92 -21.48 -1.15
N VAL A 130 -15.84 -22.79 -1.43
CA VAL A 130 -14.88 -23.40 -2.35
C VAL A 130 -15.47 -23.40 -3.76
N ARG A 131 -14.73 -22.89 -4.74
CA ARG A 131 -15.09 -23.07 -6.16
C ARG A 131 -14.80 -24.53 -6.54
N ILE A 132 -15.83 -25.37 -6.59
CA ILE A 132 -15.73 -26.71 -7.17
C ILE A 132 -15.71 -26.52 -8.68
N THR A 133 -14.53 -26.67 -9.31
CA THR A 133 -14.46 -26.89 -10.75
C THR A 133 -15.12 -28.23 -11.02
N LYS A 134 -16.31 -28.20 -11.61
CA LYS A 134 -16.95 -29.42 -12.10
C LYS A 134 -16.20 -29.81 -13.37
N ASP A 135 -15.42 -30.88 -13.30
CA ASP A 135 -14.86 -31.53 -14.48
C ASP A 135 -16.03 -32.00 -15.34
N GLY A 136 -16.34 -31.23 -16.38
CA GLY A 136 -17.34 -31.58 -17.38
C GLY A 136 -16.74 -32.60 -18.35
N ASN A 137 -16.77 -33.87 -17.97
CA ASN A 137 -16.64 -34.98 -18.91
C ASN A 137 -17.90 -35.07 -19.78
N HIS A 138 -17.79 -34.70 -21.05
CA HIS A 138 -18.68 -35.11 -22.16
C HIS A 138 -17.87 -34.97 -23.46
N GLY A 139 -17.65 -35.95 -24.32
CA GLY A 139 -17.89 -37.39 -24.39
C GLY A 139 -17.17 -37.90 -25.64
#